data_AF-A0A523JT49-F1
#
_entry.id   AF-A0A523JT49-F1
#
_cell.length_a   1.000
_cell.length_b   1.000
_cell.length_c   1.000
_cell.angle_alpha   90.00
_cell.angle_beta   90.00
_cell.angle_gamma   90.00
#
_symmetry.space_group_name_H-M   'P 1'
#
loop_
_entity.id
_entity.type
_entity.pdbx_description
1 polymer ?
#
loop_
_entity_poly.entity_id
_entity_poly.type
_entity_poly.pdbx_seq_one_letter_code
_entity_poly.pdbx_strand_id
1 'polypeptide(L)'
;MKNNDRYWDCLDQAMEASHGGRTDEALAWLDEALRAHPDGAEAHNGRGEILWDEDRIDEALHEFERAIGADPKFITAHLNRAELLVEDLCEFKQAVSLCNELLSGVEELPRLDRGAEAEVYYLKAKAVFYLDDLQGALFLVRRALKTTGEVAIYRSFDGQIQFELGRFAEAKRSLDTAVAMDPEAGHAVYHLALVLERLDATEEADKAFACANALDPERYPMPTRIDEASFRQVAAQAFDNLPRSIREYVEDVPLLIEEWPSEDLMSGENVSPQILGIYLGIPRTELQVTDQPEDLTRVILFKRNLEKICRDRGDLIEQIQITLRHEIGHHLGLSEEDLERLGLA
;
A
#
# COMPACT_ATOMS: atom_id res chain seq x y z
N MET A 1 6.39 -47.52 -6.30
CA MET A 1 7.73 -47.04 -5.89
C MET A 1 8.36 -46.11 -6.92
N LYS A 2 8.42 -46.41 -8.23
CA LYS A 2 9.10 -45.53 -9.22
C LYS A 2 8.48 -44.14 -9.52
N ASN A 3 7.20 -43.90 -9.21
CA ASN A 3 6.53 -42.65 -9.59
C ASN A 3 6.70 -41.53 -8.55
N ASN A 4 6.78 -41.90 -7.27
CA ASN A 4 6.96 -40.96 -6.17
C ASN A 4 8.39 -40.37 -6.20
N ASP A 5 9.38 -41.21 -6.47
CA ASP A 5 10.77 -40.76 -6.62
C ASP A 5 10.90 -39.76 -7.79
N ARG A 6 10.20 -40.02 -8.91
CA ARG A 6 10.17 -39.12 -10.08
C ARG A 6 9.53 -37.76 -9.77
N TYR A 7 8.48 -37.70 -8.93
CA TYR A 7 7.83 -36.43 -8.57
C TYR A 7 8.79 -35.50 -7.84
N TRP A 8 9.45 -36.00 -6.81
CA TRP A 8 10.41 -35.21 -6.03
C TRP A 8 11.63 -34.82 -6.87
N ASP A 9 12.13 -35.73 -7.72
CA ASP A 9 13.21 -35.40 -8.66
C ASP A 9 12.79 -34.24 -9.60
N CYS A 10 11.56 -34.25 -10.11
CA CYS A 10 11.06 -33.17 -10.98
C CYS A 10 10.89 -31.84 -10.21
N LEU A 11 10.43 -31.88 -8.96
CA LEU A 11 10.33 -30.69 -8.11
C LEU A 11 11.71 -30.07 -7.83
N ASP A 12 12.70 -30.90 -7.52
CA ASP A 12 14.07 -30.43 -7.29
C ASP A 12 14.63 -29.76 -8.55
N GLN A 13 14.41 -30.35 -9.73
CA GLN A 13 14.81 -29.75 -11.01
C GLN A 13 14.05 -28.46 -11.32
N ALA A 14 12.75 -28.40 -11.03
CA ALA A 14 11.95 -27.19 -11.20
C ALA A 14 12.47 -26.05 -10.31
N MET A 15 12.76 -26.36 -9.05
CA MET A 15 13.31 -25.42 -8.09
C MET A 15 14.69 -24.91 -8.54
N GLU A 16 15.59 -25.79 -8.99
CA GLU A 16 16.91 -25.41 -9.51
C GLU A 16 16.81 -24.54 -10.78
N ALA A 17 15.88 -24.85 -11.68
CA ALA A 17 15.63 -24.05 -12.88
C ALA A 17 15.08 -22.66 -12.52
N SER A 18 14.11 -22.59 -11.59
CA SER A 18 13.52 -21.34 -11.12
C SER A 18 14.57 -20.42 -10.46
N HIS A 19 15.36 -20.93 -9.52
CA HIS A 19 16.46 -20.17 -8.90
C HIS A 19 17.51 -19.70 -9.92
N GLY A 20 17.65 -20.41 -11.04
CA GLY A 20 18.54 -20.03 -12.15
C GLY A 20 17.91 -19.07 -13.16
N GLY A 21 16.68 -18.60 -12.95
CA GLY A 21 15.94 -17.73 -13.88
C GLY A 21 15.51 -18.42 -15.18
N ARG A 22 15.46 -19.76 -15.20
CA ARG A 22 15.08 -20.57 -16.37
C ARG A 22 13.61 -20.96 -16.27
N THR A 23 12.74 -19.96 -16.41
CA THR A 23 11.30 -20.08 -16.14
C THR A 23 10.61 -21.16 -16.97
N ASP A 24 10.82 -21.19 -18.29
CA ASP A 24 10.23 -22.21 -19.17
C ASP A 24 10.65 -23.64 -18.78
N GLU A 25 11.91 -23.81 -18.37
CA GLU A 25 12.43 -25.11 -17.93
C GLU A 25 11.80 -25.52 -16.60
N ALA A 26 11.65 -24.58 -15.66
CA ALA A 26 10.99 -24.84 -14.38
C ALA A 26 9.53 -25.28 -14.58
N LEU A 27 8.77 -24.58 -15.43
CA LEU A 27 7.40 -24.95 -15.78
C LEU A 27 7.32 -26.33 -16.44
N ALA A 28 8.26 -26.66 -17.34
CA ALA A 28 8.31 -27.99 -17.96
C ALA A 28 8.54 -29.11 -16.93
N TRP A 29 9.40 -28.87 -15.92
CA TRP A 29 9.63 -29.81 -14.83
C TRP A 29 8.41 -29.95 -13.91
N LEU A 30 7.72 -28.85 -13.61
CA LEU A 30 6.47 -28.89 -12.84
C LEU A 30 5.36 -29.65 -13.59
N ASP A 31 5.27 -29.50 -14.90
CA ASP A 31 4.34 -30.30 -15.72
C ASP A 31 4.69 -31.80 -15.69
N GLU A 32 5.97 -32.17 -15.69
CA GLU A 32 6.39 -33.56 -15.50
C GLU A 32 6.05 -34.08 -14.09
N ALA A 33 6.23 -33.25 -13.06
CA ALA A 33 5.85 -33.57 -11.69
C ALA A 33 4.34 -33.83 -11.61
N LEU A 34 3.52 -32.94 -12.16
CA LEU A 34 2.06 -33.07 -12.19
C LEU A 34 1.57 -34.24 -13.05
N ARG A 35 2.31 -34.65 -14.09
CA ARG A 35 2.00 -35.90 -14.82
C ARG A 35 2.27 -37.14 -13.97
N ALA A 36 3.30 -37.11 -13.13
CA ALA A 36 3.57 -38.20 -12.20
C ALA A 36 2.55 -38.23 -11.05
N HIS A 37 2.20 -37.06 -10.51
CA HIS A 37 1.29 -36.87 -9.39
C HIS A 37 0.38 -35.64 -9.62
N PRO A 38 -0.82 -35.85 -10.21
CA PRO A 38 -1.72 -34.74 -10.59
C PRO A 38 -2.23 -33.88 -9.44
N ASP A 39 -2.26 -34.42 -8.22
CA ASP A 39 -2.68 -33.74 -7.00
C ASP A 39 -1.45 -33.38 -6.12
N GLY A 40 -0.33 -33.01 -6.75
CA GLY A 40 0.88 -32.59 -6.04
C GLY A 40 0.80 -31.13 -5.61
N ALA A 41 0.59 -30.89 -4.30
CA ALA A 41 0.40 -29.53 -3.77
C ALA A 41 1.65 -28.64 -3.98
N GLU A 42 2.86 -29.18 -3.81
CA GLU A 42 4.11 -28.45 -4.01
C GLU A 42 4.29 -28.04 -5.47
N ALA A 43 3.92 -28.91 -6.41
CA ALA A 43 4.02 -28.61 -7.84
C ALA A 43 3.01 -27.54 -8.27
N HIS A 44 1.79 -27.60 -7.74
CA HIS A 44 0.80 -26.54 -7.94
C HIS A 44 1.26 -25.20 -7.35
N ASN A 45 1.78 -25.21 -6.12
CA ASN A 45 2.30 -24.00 -5.49
C ASN A 45 3.47 -23.39 -6.27
N GLY A 46 4.48 -24.21 -6.62
CA GLY A 46 5.63 -23.72 -7.39
C GLY A 46 5.24 -23.19 -8.77
N ARG A 47 4.20 -23.78 -9.40
CA ARG A 47 3.66 -23.23 -10.64
C ARG A 47 2.95 -21.91 -10.41
N GLY A 48 2.20 -21.78 -9.32
CA GLY A 48 1.56 -20.54 -8.91
C GLY A 48 2.56 -19.40 -8.67
N GLU A 49 3.66 -19.68 -7.96
CA GLU A 49 4.75 -18.71 -7.73
C GLU A 49 5.36 -18.22 -9.04
N ILE A 50 5.70 -19.13 -9.96
CA ILE A 50 6.25 -18.75 -11.27
C ILE A 50 5.26 -17.90 -12.07
N LEU A 51 3.97 -18.28 -12.08
CA LEU A 51 2.94 -17.52 -12.80
C LEU A 51 2.74 -16.13 -12.17
N TRP A 52 2.87 -16.02 -10.85
CA TRP A 52 2.78 -14.75 -10.15
C TRP A 52 3.96 -13.84 -10.52
N ASP A 53 5.19 -14.38 -10.55
CA ASP A 53 6.39 -13.64 -11.01
C ASP A 53 6.27 -13.17 -12.48
N GLU A 54 5.47 -13.87 -13.30
CA GLU A 54 5.14 -13.49 -14.68
C GLU A 54 3.93 -12.54 -14.81
N ASP A 55 3.41 -11.99 -13.70
CA ASP A 55 2.23 -11.11 -13.64
C ASP A 55 0.93 -11.77 -14.16
N ARG A 56 0.86 -13.11 -14.13
CA ARG A 56 -0.32 -13.90 -14.54
C ARG A 56 -1.19 -14.20 -13.33
N ILE A 57 -1.70 -13.14 -12.71
CA ILE A 57 -2.35 -13.12 -11.39
C ILE A 57 -3.51 -14.12 -11.26
N ASP A 58 -4.45 -14.14 -12.21
CA ASP A 58 -5.60 -15.06 -12.17
C ASP A 58 -5.19 -16.54 -12.23
N GLU A 59 -4.15 -16.84 -13.02
CA GLU A 59 -3.64 -18.21 -13.16
C GLU A 59 -2.85 -18.64 -11.92
N ALA A 60 -2.07 -17.73 -11.32
CA ALA A 60 -1.40 -17.96 -10.06
C ALA A 60 -2.39 -18.27 -8.93
N LEU A 61 -3.45 -17.46 -8.80
CA LEU A 61 -4.52 -17.70 -7.83
C LEU A 61 -5.13 -19.10 -8.01
N HIS A 62 -5.44 -19.47 -9.25
CA HIS A 62 -5.99 -20.79 -9.56
C HIS A 62 -5.05 -21.93 -9.13
N GLU A 63 -3.74 -21.79 -9.35
CA GLU A 63 -2.76 -22.79 -8.95
C GLU A 63 -2.60 -22.90 -7.43
N PHE A 64 -2.64 -21.78 -6.69
CA PHE A 64 -2.65 -21.83 -5.22
C PHE A 64 -3.93 -22.50 -4.68
N GLU A 65 -5.09 -22.25 -5.29
CA GLU A 65 -6.33 -22.94 -4.93
C GLU A 65 -6.28 -24.44 -5.23
N ARG A 66 -5.63 -24.84 -6.32
CA ARG A 66 -5.38 -26.26 -6.62
C ARG A 66 -4.42 -26.90 -5.62
N ALA A 67 -3.38 -26.20 -5.19
CA ALA A 67 -2.47 -26.68 -4.15
C ALA A 67 -3.21 -26.91 -2.83
N ILE A 68 -4.05 -25.96 -2.41
CA ILE A 68 -4.89 -26.07 -1.20
C ILE A 68 -5.93 -27.19 -1.35
N GLY A 69 -6.52 -27.36 -2.54
CA GLY A 69 -7.46 -28.45 -2.83
C GLY A 69 -6.81 -29.83 -2.78
N ALA A 70 -5.55 -29.93 -3.20
CA ALA A 70 -4.75 -31.16 -3.17
C ALA A 70 -4.30 -31.52 -1.74
N ASP A 71 -3.80 -30.54 -0.99
CA ASP A 71 -3.49 -30.69 0.44
C ASP A 71 -3.94 -29.44 1.23
N PRO A 72 -5.09 -29.52 1.93
CA PRO A 72 -5.59 -28.42 2.75
C PRO A 72 -4.64 -27.98 3.87
N LYS A 73 -3.66 -28.82 4.25
CA LYS A 73 -2.66 -28.54 5.28
C LYS A 73 -1.34 -27.99 4.72
N PHE A 74 -1.27 -27.75 3.42
CA PHE A 74 -0.09 -27.16 2.79
C PHE A 74 -0.06 -25.64 3.02
N ILE A 75 0.61 -25.23 4.11
CA ILE A 75 0.61 -23.85 4.59
C ILE A 75 1.15 -22.83 3.58
N THR A 76 2.17 -23.19 2.79
CA THR A 76 2.80 -22.27 1.82
C THR A 76 1.79 -21.76 0.80
N ALA A 77 0.91 -22.62 0.27
CA ALA A 77 -0.12 -22.18 -0.68
C ALA A 77 -1.17 -21.25 -0.05
N HIS A 78 -1.49 -21.44 1.24
CA HIS A 78 -2.38 -20.53 1.95
C HIS A 78 -1.74 -19.16 2.17
N LEU A 79 -0.45 -19.11 2.50
CA LEU A 79 0.30 -17.85 2.67
C LEU A 79 0.43 -17.10 1.35
N ASN A 80 0.86 -17.79 0.28
CA ASN A 80 0.97 -17.22 -1.07
C ASN A 80 -0.38 -16.69 -1.56
N ARG A 81 -1.48 -17.44 -1.35
CA ARG A 81 -2.82 -16.96 -1.67
C ARG A 81 -3.21 -15.73 -0.84
N ALA A 82 -2.91 -15.71 0.46
CA ALA A 82 -3.22 -14.56 1.31
C ALA A 82 -2.44 -13.32 0.87
N GLU A 83 -1.18 -13.48 0.46
CA GLU A 83 -0.34 -12.39 -0.03
C GLU A 83 -0.82 -11.87 -1.40
N LEU A 84 -1.10 -12.76 -2.35
CA LEU A 84 -1.68 -12.41 -3.66
C LEU A 84 -3.01 -11.65 -3.53
N LEU A 85 -3.86 -12.05 -2.58
CA LEU A 85 -5.12 -11.35 -2.28
C LEU A 85 -4.89 -9.93 -1.75
N VAL A 86 -3.78 -9.67 -1.07
CA VAL A 86 -3.45 -8.36 -0.51
C VAL A 86 -2.74 -7.47 -1.53
N GLU A 87 -1.72 -7.99 -2.21
CA GLU A 87 -0.80 -7.17 -3.02
C GLU A 87 -1.36 -6.86 -4.41
N ASP A 88 -1.91 -7.86 -5.11
CA ASP A 88 -2.24 -7.73 -6.53
C ASP A 88 -3.75 -7.66 -6.78
N LEU A 89 -4.53 -8.45 -6.04
CA LEU A 89 -5.99 -8.49 -6.22
C LEU A 89 -6.73 -7.42 -5.43
N CYS A 90 -6.10 -6.81 -4.43
CA CYS A 90 -6.74 -5.86 -3.50
C CYS A 90 -8.02 -6.40 -2.83
N GLU A 91 -8.13 -7.73 -2.67
CA GLU A 91 -9.29 -8.43 -2.11
C GLU A 91 -9.16 -8.55 -0.57
N PHE A 92 -8.99 -7.41 0.10
CA PHE A 92 -8.60 -7.33 1.50
C PHE A 92 -9.55 -8.06 2.46
N LYS A 93 -10.86 -8.03 2.19
CA LYS A 93 -11.86 -8.74 3.03
C LYS A 93 -11.70 -10.25 2.93
N GLN A 94 -11.37 -10.77 1.74
CA GLN A 94 -11.11 -12.20 1.54
C GLN A 94 -9.82 -12.61 2.23
N ALA A 95 -8.76 -11.80 2.12
CA ALA A 95 -7.51 -12.02 2.85
C ALA A 95 -7.73 -12.07 4.37
N VAL A 96 -8.52 -11.13 4.93
CA VAL A 96 -8.87 -11.15 6.37
C VAL A 96 -9.63 -12.42 6.75
N SER A 97 -10.57 -12.89 5.92
CA SER A 97 -11.31 -14.14 6.18
C SER A 97 -10.36 -15.34 6.21
N LEU A 98 -9.51 -15.46 5.18
CA LEU A 98 -8.51 -16.54 5.08
C LEU A 98 -7.57 -16.55 6.29
N CYS A 99 -7.02 -15.40 6.68
CA CYS A 99 -6.16 -15.29 7.85
C CYS A 99 -6.91 -15.63 9.16
N ASN A 100 -8.19 -15.28 9.29
CA ASN A 100 -9.01 -15.68 10.44
C ASN A 100 -9.19 -17.20 10.52
N GLU A 101 -9.43 -17.84 9.37
CA GLU A 101 -9.59 -19.29 9.28
C GLU A 101 -8.29 -20.01 9.68
N LEU A 102 -7.14 -19.59 9.13
CA LEU A 102 -5.82 -20.15 9.48
C LEU A 102 -5.50 -19.99 10.98
N LEU A 103 -5.85 -18.85 11.57
CA LEU A 103 -5.63 -18.58 13.00
C LEU A 103 -6.65 -19.27 13.92
N SER A 104 -7.73 -19.83 13.37
CA SER A 104 -8.78 -20.47 14.18
C SER A 104 -8.34 -21.81 14.76
N GLY A 105 -7.34 -22.45 14.15
CA GLY A 105 -6.78 -23.72 14.62
C GLY A 105 -7.69 -24.92 14.42
N VAL A 106 -8.65 -24.85 13.49
CA VAL A 106 -9.47 -25.99 13.07
C VAL A 106 -8.61 -27.12 12.50
N GLU A 107 -9.03 -28.36 12.73
CA GLU A 107 -8.22 -29.56 12.49
C GLU A 107 -7.92 -29.81 11.00
N GLU A 108 -8.81 -29.33 10.13
CA GLU A 108 -8.73 -29.44 8.68
C GLU A 108 -7.65 -28.54 8.07
N LEU A 109 -7.22 -27.49 8.79
CA LEU A 109 -6.24 -26.51 8.34
C LEU A 109 -4.82 -26.81 8.85
N PRO A 110 -3.79 -26.18 8.27
CA PRO A 110 -2.42 -26.33 8.74
C PRO A 110 -2.28 -25.91 10.20
N ARG A 111 -1.55 -26.71 10.98
CA ARG A 111 -1.08 -26.26 12.29
C ARG A 111 0.10 -25.32 12.09
N LEU A 112 -0.11 -24.05 12.41
CA LEU A 112 0.92 -23.03 12.26
C LEU A 112 2.06 -23.24 13.27
N ASP A 113 3.29 -23.21 12.77
CA ASP A 113 4.44 -22.93 13.63
C ASP A 113 4.51 -21.43 13.94
N ARG A 114 5.49 -21.01 14.76
CA ARG A 114 5.62 -19.59 15.15
C ARG A 114 5.92 -18.68 13.96
N GLY A 115 6.66 -19.16 12.95
CA GLY A 115 7.01 -18.39 11.75
C GLY A 115 5.75 -18.09 10.94
N ALA A 116 5.06 -19.15 10.53
CA ALA A 116 3.82 -19.05 9.77
C ALA A 116 2.74 -18.28 10.55
N GLU A 117 2.62 -18.47 11.86
CA GLU A 117 1.65 -17.70 12.66
C GLU A 117 1.94 -16.19 12.63
N ALA A 118 3.20 -15.78 12.71
CA ALA A 118 3.58 -14.37 12.60
C ALA A 118 3.31 -13.80 11.21
N GLU A 119 3.58 -14.58 10.17
CA GLU A 119 3.34 -14.20 8.78
C GLU A 119 1.84 -14.02 8.51
N VAL A 120 0.98 -14.91 9.02
CA VAL A 120 -0.48 -14.74 8.95
C VAL A 120 -0.93 -13.46 9.67
N TYR A 121 -0.36 -13.12 10.84
CA TYR A 121 -0.66 -11.84 11.48
C TYR A 121 -0.21 -10.65 10.64
N TYR A 122 0.95 -10.74 9.99
CA TYR A 122 1.49 -9.68 9.13
C TYR A 122 0.61 -9.46 7.89
N LEU A 123 0.28 -10.51 7.16
CA LEU A 123 -0.61 -10.44 5.98
C LEU A 123 -1.99 -9.91 6.36
N LYS A 124 -2.54 -10.36 7.50
CA LYS A 124 -3.78 -9.81 8.04
C LYS A 124 -3.64 -8.33 8.42
N ALA A 125 -2.51 -7.92 8.98
CA ALA A 125 -2.25 -6.52 9.33
C ALA A 125 -2.28 -5.63 8.08
N LYS A 126 -1.67 -6.08 6.97
CA LYS A 126 -1.72 -5.38 5.68
C LYS A 126 -3.15 -5.28 5.15
N ALA A 127 -3.89 -6.39 5.17
CA ALA A 127 -5.27 -6.39 4.70
C ALA A 127 -6.16 -5.42 5.48
N VAL A 128 -6.05 -5.35 6.82
CA VAL A 128 -6.86 -4.41 7.61
C VAL A 128 -6.34 -2.96 7.52
N PHE A 129 -5.05 -2.76 7.24
CA PHE A 129 -4.49 -1.43 6.94
C PHE A 129 -5.14 -0.82 5.70
N TYR A 130 -5.27 -1.59 4.61
CA TYR A 130 -5.96 -1.12 3.40
C TYR A 130 -7.49 -0.99 3.57
N LEU A 131 -8.06 -1.56 4.64
CA LEU A 131 -9.45 -1.34 5.05
C LEU A 131 -9.60 -0.15 6.03
N ASP A 132 -8.55 0.67 6.17
CA ASP A 132 -8.47 1.85 7.06
C ASP A 132 -8.61 1.54 8.56
N ASP A 133 -8.44 0.27 8.97
CA ASP A 133 -8.34 -0.11 10.40
C ASP A 133 -6.88 -0.06 10.86
N LEU A 134 -6.35 1.16 10.96
CA LEU A 134 -4.96 1.42 11.35
C LEU A 134 -4.63 0.90 12.77
N GLN A 135 -5.58 0.95 13.71
CA GLN A 135 -5.37 0.42 15.06
C GLN A 135 -5.33 -1.11 15.06
N GLY A 136 -6.21 -1.77 14.29
CA GLY A 136 -6.19 -3.20 14.07
C GLY A 136 -4.89 -3.66 13.39
N ALA A 137 -4.44 -2.93 12.37
CA ALA A 137 -3.16 -3.18 11.70
C ALA A 137 -1.99 -3.11 12.69
N LEU A 138 -1.94 -2.05 13.51
CA LEU A 138 -0.90 -1.86 14.52
C LEU A 138 -0.90 -2.98 15.56
N PHE A 139 -2.09 -3.41 16.00
CA PHE A 139 -2.22 -4.53 16.93
C PHE A 139 -1.67 -5.83 16.34
N LEU A 140 -2.01 -6.12 15.08
CA LEU A 140 -1.63 -7.36 14.40
C LEU A 140 -0.13 -7.41 14.07
N VAL A 141 0.47 -6.34 13.55
CA VAL A 141 1.91 -6.32 13.26
C VAL A 141 2.75 -6.46 14.54
N ARG A 142 2.30 -5.88 15.66
CA ARG A 142 2.94 -6.06 16.97
C ARG A 142 2.77 -7.47 17.51
N ARG A 143 1.67 -8.15 17.16
CA ARG A 143 1.49 -9.56 17.47
C ARG A 143 2.44 -10.43 16.65
N ALA A 144 2.65 -10.14 15.37
CA ALA A 144 3.67 -10.80 14.55
C ALA A 144 5.07 -10.69 15.17
N LEU A 145 5.51 -9.46 15.51
CA LEU A 145 6.78 -9.20 16.19
C LEU A 145 6.91 -9.91 17.54
N LYS A 146 5.82 -10.01 18.30
CA LYS A 146 5.82 -10.77 19.57
C LYS A 146 5.98 -12.27 19.34
N THR A 147 5.44 -12.80 18.24
CA THR A 147 5.45 -14.23 17.92
C THR A 147 6.82 -14.70 17.43
N THR A 148 7.52 -13.96 16.57
CA THR A 148 8.81 -14.38 15.98
C THR A 148 10.02 -13.59 16.48
N GLY A 149 9.83 -12.40 17.04
CA GLY A 149 10.90 -11.47 17.41
C GLY A 149 11.08 -10.37 16.37
N GLU A 150 12.25 -9.74 16.39
CA GLU A 150 12.59 -8.65 15.47
C GLU A 150 12.72 -9.18 14.04
N VAL A 151 11.84 -8.70 13.15
CA VAL A 151 11.87 -8.95 11.70
C VAL A 151 11.80 -7.60 11.01
N ALA A 152 12.72 -7.33 10.08
CA ALA A 152 12.88 -6.00 9.46
C ALA A 152 11.59 -5.52 8.79
N ILE A 153 10.96 -6.35 7.94
CA ILE A 153 9.73 -5.99 7.23
C ILE A 153 8.54 -5.69 8.16
N TYR A 154 8.43 -6.40 9.29
CA TYR A 154 7.39 -6.12 10.29
C TYR A 154 7.65 -4.80 11.02
N ARG A 155 8.92 -4.44 11.23
CA ARG A 155 9.29 -3.14 11.80
C ARG A 155 9.09 -1.99 10.82
N SER A 156 9.37 -2.20 9.54
CA SER A 156 9.05 -1.25 8.48
C SER A 156 7.57 -0.95 8.49
N PHE A 157 6.73 -2.00 8.56
CA PHE A 157 5.28 -1.85 8.52
C PHE A 157 4.69 -1.25 9.81
N ASP A 158 5.19 -1.62 11.01
CA ASP A 158 4.82 -0.92 12.26
C ASP A 158 5.16 0.58 12.17
N GLY A 159 6.30 0.92 11.56
CA GLY A 159 6.69 2.28 11.26
C GLY A 159 5.73 3.02 10.33
N GLN A 160 5.34 2.39 9.22
CA GLN A 160 4.37 2.93 8.27
C GLN A 160 3.00 3.16 8.92
N ILE A 161 2.47 2.20 9.66
CA ILE A 161 1.18 2.34 10.36
C ILE A 161 1.23 3.50 11.37
N GLN A 162 2.33 3.61 12.12
CA GLN A 162 2.53 4.69 13.08
C GLN A 162 2.63 6.07 12.41
N PHE A 163 3.21 6.13 11.22
CA PHE A 163 3.23 7.34 10.42
C PHE A 163 1.81 7.73 10.01
N GLU A 164 1.01 6.80 9.46
CA GLU A 164 -0.40 7.07 9.10
C GLU A 164 -1.25 7.49 10.31
N LEU A 165 -0.94 6.98 11.50
CA LEU A 165 -1.56 7.41 12.76
C LEU A 165 -1.08 8.78 13.29
N GLY A 166 -0.20 9.48 12.58
CA GLY A 166 0.38 10.75 13.00
C GLY A 166 1.42 10.65 14.13
N ARG A 167 1.80 9.44 14.55
CA ARG A 167 2.69 9.18 15.70
C ARG A 167 4.15 9.15 15.24
N PHE A 168 4.64 10.28 14.73
CA PHE A 168 5.93 10.38 14.04
C PHE A 168 7.14 9.93 14.89
N ALA A 169 7.15 10.18 16.20
CA ALA A 169 8.23 9.75 17.08
C ALA A 169 8.25 8.22 17.31
N GLU A 170 7.10 7.56 17.28
CA GLU A 170 7.01 6.09 17.31
C GLU A 170 7.42 5.51 15.96
N ALA A 171 6.91 6.07 14.87
CA ALA A 171 7.24 5.69 13.51
C ALA A 171 8.76 5.71 13.28
N LYS A 172 9.43 6.79 13.70
CA LYS A 172 10.89 6.94 13.58
C LYS A 172 11.64 5.79 14.25
N ARG A 173 11.26 5.43 15.49
CA ARG A 173 11.95 4.37 16.24
C ARG A 173 11.83 3.01 15.56
N SER A 174 10.64 2.70 15.03
CA SER A 174 10.40 1.44 14.33
C SER A 174 11.16 1.39 13.01
N LEU A 175 11.16 2.49 12.24
CA LEU A 175 11.87 2.60 10.97
C LEU A 175 13.40 2.63 11.14
N ASP A 176 13.92 3.32 12.17
CA ASP A 176 15.36 3.28 12.51
C ASP A 176 15.79 1.82 12.76
N THR A 177 14.97 1.05 13.46
CA THR A 177 15.24 -0.37 13.73
C THR A 177 15.19 -1.19 12.43
N ALA A 178 14.16 -0.98 11.60
CA ALA A 178 14.01 -1.67 10.32
C ALA A 178 15.20 -1.42 9.38
N VAL A 179 15.57 -0.15 9.18
CA VAL A 179 16.69 0.26 8.32
C VAL A 179 18.03 -0.22 8.87
N ALA A 180 18.20 -0.30 10.20
CA ALA A 180 19.41 -0.87 10.79
C ALA A 180 19.54 -2.38 10.55
N MET A 181 18.41 -3.09 10.41
CA MET A 181 18.38 -4.53 10.11
C MET A 181 18.55 -4.82 8.62
N ASP A 182 17.90 -4.00 7.78
CA ASP A 182 17.94 -4.11 6.33
C ASP A 182 18.07 -2.70 5.70
N PRO A 183 19.32 -2.24 5.43
CA PRO A 183 19.56 -0.96 4.79
C PRO A 183 19.13 -0.90 3.32
N GLU A 184 18.88 -2.04 2.67
CA GLU A 184 18.47 -2.13 1.26
C GLU A 184 16.95 -2.15 1.09
N ALA A 185 16.20 -2.18 2.19
CA ALA A 185 14.75 -2.02 2.20
C ALA A 185 14.33 -0.58 1.81
N GLY A 186 14.29 -0.29 0.51
CA GLY A 186 13.99 1.05 -0.01
C GLY A 186 12.69 1.66 0.52
N HIS A 187 11.65 0.84 0.71
CA HIS A 187 10.37 1.29 1.30
C HIS A 187 10.54 1.78 2.75
N ALA A 188 11.35 1.10 3.56
CA ALA A 188 11.61 1.47 4.96
C ALA A 188 12.42 2.76 5.04
N VAL A 189 13.43 2.89 4.17
CA VAL A 189 14.26 4.10 4.06
C VAL A 189 13.42 5.29 3.61
N TYR A 190 12.54 5.10 2.62
CA TYR A 190 11.63 6.14 2.15
C TYR A 190 10.65 6.59 3.23
N HIS A 191 9.98 5.65 3.93
CA HIS A 191 9.12 6.00 5.06
C HIS A 191 9.86 6.70 6.19
N LEU A 192 11.13 6.33 6.45
CA LEU A 192 11.97 7.05 7.41
C LEU A 192 12.20 8.51 6.97
N ALA A 193 12.46 8.74 5.68
CA ALA A 193 12.59 10.09 5.12
C ALA A 193 11.33 10.93 5.34
N LEU A 194 10.14 10.36 5.07
CA LEU A 194 8.86 11.02 5.34
C LEU A 194 8.72 11.41 6.82
N VAL A 195 9.05 10.50 7.74
CA VAL A 195 8.98 10.77 9.18
C VAL A 195 9.98 11.84 9.60
N LEU A 196 11.21 11.81 9.08
CA LEU A 196 12.25 12.80 9.39
C LEU A 196 11.83 14.21 8.94
N GLU A 197 11.18 14.34 7.79
CA GLU A 197 10.55 15.59 7.35
C GLU A 197 9.52 16.10 8.36
N ARG A 198 8.64 15.21 8.86
CA ARG A 198 7.61 15.59 9.85
C ARG A 198 8.21 16.00 11.20
N LEU A 199 9.45 15.61 11.47
CA LEU A 199 10.19 15.93 12.69
C LEU A 199 11.21 17.08 12.50
N ASP A 200 11.13 17.82 11.39
CA ASP A 200 12.04 18.93 11.04
C ASP A 200 13.53 18.52 10.91
N ALA A 201 13.83 17.23 10.79
CA ALA A 201 15.17 16.70 10.58
C ALA A 201 15.54 16.73 9.08
N THR A 202 15.62 17.93 8.52
CA THR A 202 15.67 18.14 7.06
C THR A 202 16.90 17.52 6.40
N GLU A 203 18.10 17.66 7.00
CA GLU A 203 19.33 17.11 6.41
C GLU A 203 19.33 15.57 6.40
N GLU A 204 18.81 14.95 7.45
CA GLU A 204 18.64 13.50 7.54
C GLU A 204 17.57 13.00 6.58
N ALA A 205 16.46 13.75 6.43
CA ALA A 205 15.40 13.42 5.48
C ALA A 205 15.92 13.41 4.04
N ASP A 206 16.66 14.44 3.62
CA ASP A 206 17.20 14.53 2.26
C ASP A 206 18.20 13.39 1.98
N LYS A 207 19.01 12.99 2.97
CA LYS A 207 19.89 11.82 2.85
C LYS A 207 19.09 10.52 2.71
N ALA A 208 18.02 10.36 3.49
CA ALA A 208 17.17 9.18 3.42
C ALA A 208 16.42 9.10 2.08
N PHE A 209 15.88 10.22 1.57
CA PHE A 209 15.29 10.26 0.22
C PHE A 209 16.30 9.89 -0.85
N ALA A 210 17.51 10.46 -0.81
CA ALA A 210 18.56 10.13 -1.77
C ALA A 210 18.96 8.64 -1.69
N CYS A 211 18.96 8.06 -0.50
CA CYS A 211 19.24 6.64 -0.32
C CYS A 211 18.13 5.75 -0.90
N ALA A 212 16.86 6.07 -0.63
CA ALA A 212 15.73 5.35 -1.21
C ALA A 212 15.71 5.47 -2.75
N ASN A 213 15.95 6.68 -3.26
CA ASN A 213 16.06 6.93 -4.69
C ASN A 213 17.21 6.15 -5.34
N ALA A 214 18.35 5.99 -4.66
CA ALA A 214 19.48 5.21 -5.19
C ALA A 214 19.18 3.69 -5.28
N LEU A 215 18.25 3.19 -4.46
CA LEU A 215 17.81 1.79 -4.50
C LEU A 215 16.82 1.55 -5.63
N ASP A 216 15.84 2.45 -5.81
CA ASP A 216 14.85 2.40 -6.89
C ASP A 216 14.41 3.83 -7.26
N PRO A 217 15.01 4.43 -8.30
CA PRO A 217 14.70 5.81 -8.69
C PRO A 217 13.29 6.00 -9.26
N GLU A 218 12.70 4.94 -9.84
CA GLU A 218 11.38 5.01 -10.44
C GLU A 218 10.30 4.98 -9.36
N ARG A 219 10.49 4.14 -8.33
CA ARG A 219 9.57 4.00 -7.21
C ARG A 219 9.71 5.10 -6.16
N TYR A 220 10.93 5.60 -5.93
CA TYR A 220 11.21 6.63 -4.91
C TYR A 220 11.82 7.88 -5.54
N PRO A 221 11.02 8.70 -6.26
CA PRO A 221 11.54 9.93 -6.87
C PRO A 221 12.00 10.93 -5.81
N MET A 222 12.99 11.75 -6.18
CA MET A 222 13.42 12.87 -5.34
C MET A 222 12.35 13.97 -5.31
N PRO A 223 12.05 14.58 -4.15
CA PRO A 223 11.06 15.65 -4.07
C PRO A 223 11.46 16.90 -4.86
N THR A 224 10.54 17.44 -5.66
CA THR A 224 10.72 18.67 -6.45
C THR A 224 10.48 19.90 -5.57
N ARG A 225 11.46 20.24 -4.73
CA ARG A 225 11.39 21.41 -3.83
C ARG A 225 11.25 22.71 -4.61
N ILE A 226 10.16 23.44 -4.41
CA ILE A 226 9.97 24.79 -4.96
C ILE A 226 9.68 25.80 -3.86
N ASP A 227 10.02 27.07 -4.12
CA ASP A 227 9.71 28.14 -3.19
C ASP A 227 8.20 28.43 -3.18
N GLU A 228 7.73 29.08 -2.10
CA GLU A 228 6.31 29.35 -1.89
C GLU A 228 5.70 30.25 -2.97
N ALA A 229 6.46 31.22 -3.51
CA ALA A 229 5.95 32.11 -4.55
C ALA A 229 5.76 31.35 -5.87
N SER A 230 6.71 30.48 -6.23
CA SER A 230 6.59 29.58 -7.37
C SER A 230 5.42 28.62 -7.22
N PHE A 231 5.23 28.03 -6.02
CA PHE A 231 4.10 27.14 -5.75
C PHE A 231 2.75 27.87 -5.88
N ARG A 232 2.63 29.08 -5.33
CA ARG A 232 1.41 29.90 -5.47
C ARG A 232 1.08 30.21 -6.93
N GLN A 233 2.09 30.46 -7.77
CA GLN A 233 1.86 30.64 -9.21
C GLN A 233 1.36 29.37 -9.89
N VAL A 234 1.91 28.22 -9.51
CA VAL A 234 1.48 26.91 -10.02
C VAL A 234 0.04 26.61 -9.61
N ALA A 235 -0.31 26.81 -8.34
CA ALA A 235 -1.67 26.62 -7.84
C ALA A 235 -2.69 27.54 -8.52
N ALA A 236 -2.34 28.83 -8.72
CA ALA A 236 -3.19 29.77 -9.46
C ALA A 236 -3.38 29.32 -10.92
N GLN A 237 -2.32 28.87 -11.59
CA GLN A 237 -2.40 28.36 -12.95
C GLN A 237 -3.25 27.08 -13.04
N ALA A 238 -3.13 26.18 -12.06
CA ALA A 238 -3.97 24.97 -11.97
C ALA A 238 -5.46 25.35 -11.85
N PHE A 239 -5.79 26.34 -11.02
CA PHE A 239 -7.15 26.85 -10.86
C PHE A 239 -7.68 27.46 -12.18
N ASP A 240 -6.87 28.27 -12.85
CA ASP A 240 -7.21 28.87 -14.16
C ASP A 240 -7.40 27.82 -15.26
N ASN A 241 -6.81 26.64 -15.11
CA ASN A 241 -6.96 25.52 -16.04
C ASN A 241 -8.16 24.61 -15.70
N LEU A 242 -8.83 24.79 -14.55
CA LEU A 242 -10.01 23.99 -14.19
C LEU A 242 -11.17 24.19 -15.18
N PRO A 243 -12.01 23.16 -15.42
CA PRO A 243 -13.25 23.30 -16.17
C PRO A 243 -14.10 24.45 -15.62
N ARG A 244 -14.74 25.22 -16.51
CA ARG A 244 -15.55 26.39 -16.14
C ARG A 244 -16.60 26.08 -15.07
N SER A 245 -17.26 24.92 -15.18
CA SER A 245 -18.28 24.46 -14.23
C SER A 245 -17.75 24.28 -12.80
N ILE A 246 -16.49 23.87 -12.65
CA ILE A 246 -15.84 23.72 -11.35
C ILE A 246 -15.34 25.07 -10.87
N ARG A 247 -14.73 25.86 -11.76
CA ARG A 247 -14.18 27.18 -11.43
C ARG A 247 -15.24 28.14 -10.87
N GLU A 248 -16.43 28.17 -11.49
CA GLU A 248 -17.57 28.97 -10.99
C GLU A 248 -18.04 28.52 -9.59
N TYR A 249 -17.79 27.27 -9.20
CA TYR A 249 -18.16 26.75 -7.88
C TYR A 249 -17.18 27.17 -6.79
N VAL A 250 -15.89 27.25 -7.12
CA VAL A 250 -14.82 27.55 -6.15
C VAL A 250 -14.27 28.97 -6.25
N GLU A 251 -14.87 29.84 -7.07
CA GLU A 251 -14.43 31.23 -7.28
C GLU A 251 -14.30 32.02 -5.96
N ASP A 252 -15.24 31.79 -5.03
CA ASP A 252 -15.27 32.44 -3.71
C ASP A 252 -14.75 31.55 -2.57
N VAL A 253 -14.17 30.37 -2.87
CA VAL A 253 -13.65 29.46 -1.86
C VAL A 253 -12.17 29.77 -1.59
N PRO A 254 -11.78 30.14 -0.35
CA PRO A 254 -10.39 30.38 0.00
C PRO A 254 -9.51 29.16 -0.30
N LEU A 255 -8.43 29.39 -1.07
CA LEU A 255 -7.36 28.42 -1.30
C LEU A 255 -6.21 28.70 -0.33
N LEU A 256 -6.02 27.80 0.62
CA LEU A 256 -4.93 27.81 1.58
C LEU A 256 -3.82 26.87 1.09
N ILE A 257 -2.58 27.30 1.28
CA ILE A 257 -1.40 26.47 1.01
C ILE A 257 -0.72 26.27 2.35
N GLU A 258 -0.67 25.02 2.78
CA GLU A 258 0.02 24.60 3.99
C GLU A 258 1.18 23.68 3.63
N GLU A 259 2.20 23.61 4.48
CA GLU A 259 3.31 22.69 4.26
C GLU A 259 2.83 21.23 4.43
N TRP A 260 2.00 20.97 5.44
CA TRP A 260 1.56 19.64 5.88
C TRP A 260 0.15 19.70 6.50
N PRO A 261 -0.62 18.59 6.50
CA PRO A 261 -1.83 18.51 7.30
C PRO A 261 -1.49 18.61 8.80
N SER A 262 -2.27 19.40 9.53
CA SER A 262 -2.15 19.56 10.98
C SER A 262 -2.66 18.32 11.71
N GLU A 263 -2.22 18.12 12.97
CA GLU A 263 -2.69 17.00 13.80
C GLU A 263 -4.20 17.05 14.06
N ASP A 264 -4.73 18.26 14.28
CA ASP A 264 -6.16 18.49 14.44
C ASP A 264 -6.95 18.12 13.17
N LEU A 265 -6.40 18.43 11.99
CA LEU A 265 -7.02 18.06 10.72
C LEU A 265 -7.00 16.54 10.50
N MET A 266 -5.83 15.90 10.68
CA MET A 266 -5.69 14.46 10.51
C MET A 266 -6.62 13.67 11.43
N SER A 267 -6.70 14.08 12.71
CA SER A 267 -7.56 13.42 13.69
C SER A 267 -9.06 13.76 13.53
N GLY A 268 -9.38 14.99 13.14
CA GLY A 268 -10.76 15.45 12.96
C GLY A 268 -11.44 14.88 11.72
N GLU A 269 -10.71 14.82 10.60
CA GLU A 269 -11.23 14.37 9.30
C GLU A 269 -10.84 12.92 8.97
N ASN A 270 -10.07 12.25 9.85
CA ASN A 270 -9.53 10.90 9.63
C ASN A 270 -8.80 10.80 8.27
N VAL A 271 -7.87 11.71 8.02
CA VAL A 271 -7.11 11.79 6.76
C VAL A 271 -5.65 11.42 6.95
N SER A 272 -5.08 10.78 5.92
CA SER A 272 -3.66 10.43 5.89
C SER A 272 -2.76 11.67 6.00
N PRO A 273 -1.61 11.59 6.69
CA PRO A 273 -0.57 12.62 6.64
C PRO A 273 -0.05 12.91 5.23
N GLN A 274 -0.31 12.02 4.26
CA GLN A 274 0.13 12.13 2.86
C GLN A 274 -0.91 12.76 1.95
N ILE A 275 -2.10 13.11 2.45
CA ILE A 275 -3.15 13.75 1.65
C ILE A 275 -2.59 14.98 0.90
N LEU A 276 -2.97 15.14 -0.37
CA LEU A 276 -2.42 16.17 -1.26
C LEU A 276 -3.13 17.51 -1.11
N GLY A 277 -4.42 17.44 -0.79
CA GLY A 277 -5.27 18.57 -0.46
C GLY A 277 -6.62 18.07 0.03
N ILE A 278 -7.37 18.96 0.66
CA ILE A 278 -8.70 18.65 1.20
C ILE A 278 -9.65 19.80 0.95
N TYR A 279 -10.90 19.50 0.61
CA TYR A 279 -12.00 20.45 0.64
C TYR A 279 -12.76 20.33 1.97
N LEU A 280 -12.80 21.41 2.74
CA LEU A 280 -13.60 21.51 3.96
C LEU A 280 -14.81 22.41 3.68
N GLY A 281 -16.02 21.98 4.01
CA GLY A 281 -17.23 22.80 3.89
C GLY A 281 -18.50 22.02 4.19
N ILE A 282 -19.58 22.74 4.57
CA ILE A 282 -20.89 22.12 4.80
C ILE A 282 -21.55 21.82 3.45
N PRO A 283 -21.97 20.58 3.15
CA PRO A 283 -22.66 20.24 1.91
C PRO A 283 -23.96 21.05 1.74
N ARG A 284 -24.22 21.58 0.54
CA ARG A 284 -25.42 22.39 0.26
C ARG A 284 -26.76 21.65 0.49
N THR A 285 -26.76 20.32 0.51
CA THR A 285 -27.95 19.48 0.76
C THR A 285 -28.42 19.50 2.21
N GLU A 286 -27.62 20.01 3.15
CA GLU A 286 -27.92 20.03 4.59
C GLU A 286 -28.18 21.44 5.14
N LEU A 287 -28.32 22.45 4.27
CA LEU A 287 -28.71 23.81 4.64
C LEU A 287 -30.16 23.85 5.16
N GLN A 288 -30.37 23.42 6.41
CA GLN A 288 -31.52 23.84 7.20
C GLN A 288 -31.30 25.31 7.61
N VAL A 289 -32.37 26.09 7.49
CA VAL A 289 -32.45 27.51 7.84
C VAL A 289 -32.24 27.68 9.35
N THR A 290 -30.98 27.66 9.80
CA THR A 290 -30.59 28.07 11.15
C THR A 290 -29.22 28.72 11.11
N ASP A 291 -29.11 29.89 11.74
CA ASP A 291 -27.93 30.75 11.86
C ASP A 291 -26.64 30.00 12.24
N GLN A 292 -25.88 29.52 11.25
CA GLN A 292 -24.48 29.15 11.40
C GLN A 292 -23.60 30.06 10.53
N PRO A 293 -22.38 30.40 10.98
CA PRO A 293 -21.52 31.34 10.28
C PRO A 293 -21.14 30.82 8.89
N GLU A 294 -21.29 31.64 7.85
CA GLU A 294 -21.02 31.33 6.43
C GLU A 294 -19.53 31.07 6.08
N ASP A 295 -18.64 30.80 7.05
CA ASP A 295 -17.20 31.07 6.89
C ASP A 295 -16.24 29.92 7.29
N LEU A 296 -16.60 28.68 6.95
CA LEU A 296 -15.72 27.51 7.17
C LEU A 296 -15.31 26.79 5.88
N THR A 297 -15.87 27.17 4.73
CA THR A 297 -15.54 26.54 3.46
C THR A 297 -14.16 26.97 2.97
N ARG A 298 -13.28 26.02 2.69
CA ARG A 298 -11.91 26.27 2.23
C ARG A 298 -11.32 25.05 1.56
N VAL A 299 -10.41 25.28 0.64
CA VAL A 299 -9.54 24.25 0.09
C VAL A 299 -8.16 24.43 0.67
N ILE A 300 -7.55 23.35 1.14
CA ILE A 300 -6.17 23.35 1.62
C ILE A 300 -5.34 22.46 0.70
N LEU A 301 -4.24 22.96 0.15
CA LEU A 301 -3.24 22.17 -0.58
C LEU A 301 -2.01 21.96 0.30
N PHE A 302 -1.49 20.74 0.33
CA PHE A 302 -0.32 20.37 1.13
C PHE A 302 0.93 20.33 0.26
N LYS A 303 1.63 21.47 0.25
CA LYS A 303 2.78 21.73 -0.63
C LYS A 303 3.80 20.60 -0.59
N ARG A 304 4.23 20.16 0.60
CA ARG A 304 5.29 19.16 0.71
C ARG A 304 4.85 17.78 0.24
N ASN A 305 3.56 17.46 0.28
CA ASN A 305 3.05 16.19 -0.24
C ASN A 305 3.02 16.21 -1.77
N LEU A 306 2.54 17.31 -2.35
CA LEU A 306 2.55 17.52 -3.79
C LEU A 306 3.97 17.53 -4.39
N GLU A 307 4.94 18.17 -3.72
CA GLU A 307 6.35 18.19 -4.16
C GLU A 307 6.98 16.78 -4.26
N LYS A 308 6.50 15.81 -3.46
CA LYS A 308 7.08 14.45 -3.45
C LYS A 308 6.61 13.60 -4.62
N ILE A 309 5.40 13.84 -5.12
CA ILE A 309 4.79 13.01 -6.16
C ILE A 309 4.96 13.59 -7.57
N CYS A 310 5.36 14.87 -7.68
CA CYS A 310 5.50 15.57 -8.95
C CYS A 310 6.98 15.67 -9.36
N ARG A 311 7.29 15.41 -10.64
CA ARG A 311 8.67 15.44 -11.15
C ARG A 311 9.07 16.81 -11.69
N ASP A 312 8.09 17.57 -12.17
CA ASP A 312 8.30 18.92 -12.67
C ASP A 312 7.10 19.83 -12.43
N ARG A 313 7.21 21.06 -12.95
CA ARG A 313 6.17 22.09 -12.81
C ARG A 313 4.87 21.72 -13.54
N GLY A 314 4.96 21.05 -14.68
CA GLY A 314 3.81 20.59 -15.45
C GLY A 314 3.03 19.54 -14.66
N ASP A 315 3.74 18.52 -14.15
CA ASP A 315 3.15 17.48 -13.28
C ASP A 315 2.46 18.11 -12.06
N LEU A 316 3.10 19.12 -11.43
CA LEU A 316 2.53 19.78 -10.27
C LEU A 316 1.23 20.53 -10.58
N ILE A 317 1.14 21.17 -11.75
CA ILE A 317 -0.11 21.82 -12.20
C ILE A 317 -1.19 20.76 -12.38
N GLU A 318 -0.90 19.70 -13.13
CA GLU A 318 -1.85 18.62 -13.43
C GLU A 318 -2.35 17.95 -12.14
N GLN A 319 -1.43 17.63 -11.23
CA GLN A 319 -1.76 16.97 -9.97
C GLN A 319 -2.63 17.84 -9.06
N ILE A 320 -2.35 19.14 -8.97
CA ILE A 320 -3.23 20.08 -8.23
C ILE A 320 -4.62 20.09 -8.87
N GLN A 321 -4.72 20.08 -10.20
CA GLN A 321 -6.02 20.02 -10.87
C GLN A 321 -6.77 18.72 -10.55
N ILE A 322 -6.09 17.56 -10.56
CA ILE A 322 -6.68 16.28 -10.17
C ILE A 322 -7.21 16.37 -8.74
N THR A 323 -6.36 16.78 -7.78
CA THR A 323 -6.77 16.94 -6.38
C THR A 323 -7.98 17.85 -6.23
N LEU A 324 -7.97 19.03 -6.86
CA LEU A 324 -9.09 19.96 -6.76
C LEU A 324 -10.39 19.37 -7.34
N ARG A 325 -10.33 18.73 -8.51
CA ARG A 325 -11.52 18.12 -9.14
C ARG A 325 -12.09 16.99 -8.29
N HIS A 326 -11.22 16.15 -7.73
CA HIS A 326 -11.58 15.03 -6.88
C HIS A 326 -12.28 15.54 -5.60
N GLU A 327 -11.65 16.44 -4.86
CA GLU A 327 -12.18 17.00 -3.60
C GLU A 327 -13.50 17.76 -3.80
N ILE A 328 -13.58 18.59 -4.84
CA ILE A 328 -14.81 19.34 -5.15
C ILE A 328 -15.91 18.38 -5.61
N GLY A 329 -15.56 17.36 -6.39
CA GLY A 329 -16.51 16.39 -6.89
C GLY A 329 -17.18 15.60 -5.76
N HIS A 330 -16.42 15.14 -4.76
CA HIS A 330 -16.97 14.51 -3.55
C HIS A 330 -17.86 15.47 -2.76
N HIS A 331 -17.44 16.73 -2.62
CA HIS A 331 -18.28 17.73 -1.97
C HIS A 331 -19.61 17.98 -2.71
N LEU A 332 -19.63 17.80 -4.03
CA LEU A 332 -20.85 17.85 -4.85
C LEU A 332 -21.68 16.55 -4.81
N GLY A 333 -21.23 15.54 -4.06
CA GLY A 333 -21.90 14.25 -3.91
C GLY A 333 -21.65 13.27 -5.06
N LEU A 334 -20.58 13.48 -5.84
CA LEU A 334 -20.16 12.51 -6.85
C LEU A 334 -19.50 11.31 -6.15
N SER A 335 -19.78 10.10 -6.63
CA SER A 335 -19.06 8.90 -6.23
C SER A 335 -17.70 8.79 -6.95
N GLU A 336 -16.80 7.93 -6.47
CA GLU A 336 -15.55 7.62 -7.19
C GLU A 336 -15.81 7.19 -8.65
N GLU A 337 -16.81 6.33 -8.87
CA GLU A 337 -17.21 5.91 -10.23
C GLU A 337 -17.68 7.09 -11.10
N ASP A 338 -18.35 8.09 -10.49
CA ASP A 338 -18.74 9.30 -11.20
C ASP A 338 -17.52 10.15 -11.55
N LEU A 339 -16.55 10.27 -10.64
CA LEU A 339 -15.32 11.02 -10.88
C LEU A 339 -14.50 10.40 -12.01
N GLU A 340 -14.28 9.09 -11.99
CA GLU A 340 -13.57 8.36 -13.06
C GLU A 340 -14.29 8.52 -14.41
N ARG A 341 -15.61 8.30 -14.44
CA ARG A 341 -16.41 8.43 -15.66
C ARG A 341 -16.35 9.84 -16.26
N LEU A 342 -16.22 10.86 -15.42
CA LEU A 342 -16.14 12.26 -15.83
C LEU A 342 -14.70 12.73 -16.12
N GLY A 343 -13.70 11.85 -15.96
CA GLY A 343 -12.28 12.20 -16.09
C GLY A 343 -11.82 13.20 -15.02
N LEU A 344 -12.43 13.14 -13.84
CA LEU A 344 -12.15 14.00 -12.70
C LEU A 344 -11.24 13.33 -11.67
N ALA A 345 -11.20 11.99 -11.62
CA ALA A 345 -10.26 11.17 -10.86
C ALA A 345 -8.97 10.89 -11.64
#